data_AF-A0A2D8QXQ9-F1
#
_entry.id   AF-A0A2D8QXQ9-F1
#
_cell.length_a   1.000
_cell.length_b   1.000
_cell.length_c   1.000
_cell.angle_alpha   90.00
_cell.angle_beta   90.00
_cell.angle_gamma   90.00
#
_symmetry.space_group_name_H-M   'P 1'
#
loop_
_entity.id
_entity.type
_entity.pdbx_description
1 polymer ?
#
loop_
_entity_poly.entity_id
_entity_poly.type
_entity_poly.pdbx_seq_one_letter_code
_entity_poly.pdbx_strand_id
1 'polypeptide(L)'
;MNRSNFPINSETGPEEPGIFIQAPSLSLEETSLSVIEEMMNMPDLSDLHVEGLSQIPLGKLRINAVRLHAVCRYKKGVKKTDEISPDSVRCIDIHPRALNDQWSRYANFLLFHEFLHALGFSNHGKEFRRLEALWHDREACEMGRSFSSYLRNLNARWLWVCPSCDMKHTRSKRSNGRYRCRLCLRPLIDVKVELHDS
;
A
#
# COMPACT_ATOMS: atom_id res chain seq x y z
N MET A 1 -24.70 24.16 -57.54
CA MET A 1 -24.33 25.26 -56.61
C MET A 1 -25.60 25.79 -55.98
N ASN A 2 -26.00 25.26 -54.83
CA ASN A 2 -27.15 25.76 -54.06
C ASN A 2 -26.69 25.88 -52.60
N ARG A 3 -26.62 27.12 -52.10
CA ARG A 3 -26.39 27.44 -50.70
C ARG A 3 -27.76 27.53 -50.03
N SER A 4 -28.14 26.47 -49.31
CA SER A 4 -29.31 26.47 -48.45
C SER A 4 -28.88 26.77 -47.00
N ASN A 5 -29.47 27.83 -46.47
CA ASN A 5 -29.29 28.36 -45.13
C ASN A 5 -29.65 27.33 -44.05
N PHE A 6 -28.78 27.22 -43.05
CA PHE A 6 -29.07 26.64 -41.75
C PHE A 6 -29.76 27.67 -40.85
N PRO A 7 -30.86 27.34 -40.18
CA PRO A 7 -31.22 27.97 -38.93
C PRO A 7 -30.69 27.13 -37.75
N ILE A 8 -30.08 27.87 -36.83
CA ILE A 8 -29.57 27.50 -35.52
C ILE A 8 -30.75 27.02 -34.66
N ASN A 9 -30.70 25.76 -34.19
CA ASN A 9 -31.48 25.33 -33.02
C ASN A 9 -30.53 25.24 -31.82
N SER A 10 -30.70 26.20 -30.94
CA SER A 10 -30.17 26.25 -29.58
C SER A 10 -30.96 25.31 -28.69
N GLU A 11 -30.36 24.19 -28.28
CA GLU A 11 -30.82 23.40 -27.14
C GLU A 11 -29.62 23.08 -26.25
N THR A 12 -29.28 24.00 -25.33
CA THR A 12 -28.42 23.71 -24.19
C THR A 12 -29.32 23.37 -23.01
N GLY A 13 -29.67 22.09 -22.88
CA GLY A 13 -30.16 21.54 -21.62
C GLY A 13 -28.98 21.37 -20.65
N PRO A 14 -29.17 21.58 -19.33
CA PRO A 14 -28.11 21.34 -18.37
C PRO A 14 -27.81 19.84 -18.32
N GLU A 15 -26.57 19.47 -18.62
CA GLU A 15 -26.03 18.13 -18.39
C GLU A 15 -26.20 17.80 -16.90
N GLU A 16 -26.99 16.77 -16.60
CA GLU A 16 -27.09 16.25 -15.24
C GLU A 16 -25.71 15.74 -14.79
N PRO A 17 -25.28 16.03 -13.55
CA PRO A 17 -24.01 15.51 -13.05
C PRO A 17 -24.12 13.99 -12.93
N GLY A 18 -23.46 13.29 -13.86
CA GLY A 18 -23.29 11.86 -13.82
C GLY A 18 -22.78 11.43 -12.45
N ILE A 19 -23.60 10.68 -11.73
CA ILE A 19 -23.22 9.99 -10.51
C ILE A 19 -22.07 9.05 -10.90
N PHE A 20 -20.84 9.42 -10.52
CA PHE A 20 -19.71 8.50 -10.53
C PHE A 20 -20.06 7.40 -9.52
N ILE A 21 -20.63 6.30 -10.01
CA ILE A 21 -20.75 5.08 -9.23
C ILE A 21 -19.33 4.57 -9.07
N GLN A 22 -18.69 4.94 -7.95
CA GLN A 22 -17.50 4.26 -7.47
C GLN A 22 -17.88 2.78 -7.35
N ALA A 23 -17.26 1.94 -8.16
CA ALA A 23 -17.38 0.50 -7.99
C ALA A 23 -17.03 0.17 -6.54
N PRO A 24 -17.79 -0.69 -5.86
CA PRO A 24 -17.51 -1.01 -4.47
C PRO A 24 -16.09 -1.57 -4.36
N SER A 25 -15.28 -0.96 -3.50
CA SER A 25 -13.96 -1.49 -3.15
C SER A 25 -14.14 -2.91 -2.65
N LEU A 26 -13.48 -3.88 -3.29
CA LEU A 26 -13.52 -5.29 -2.85
C LEU A 26 -13.14 -5.39 -1.37
N SER A 27 -13.81 -6.30 -0.67
CA SER A 27 -13.41 -6.68 0.69
C SER A 27 -11.99 -7.26 0.69
N LEU A 28 -11.37 -7.31 1.88
CA LEU A 28 -10.03 -7.88 2.02
C LEU A 28 -10.03 -9.36 1.64
N GLU A 29 -11.10 -10.07 1.95
CA GLU A 29 -11.33 -11.47 1.64
C GLU A 29 -11.46 -11.69 0.12
N GLU A 30 -12.27 -10.89 -0.57
CA GLU A 30 -12.41 -10.97 -2.04
C GLU A 30 -11.09 -10.63 -2.74
N THR A 31 -10.38 -9.62 -2.24
CA THR A 31 -9.06 -9.23 -2.76
C THR A 31 -8.06 -10.37 -2.59
N SER A 32 -8.06 -11.01 -1.42
CA SER A 32 -7.21 -12.18 -1.13
C SER A 32 -7.48 -13.33 -2.09
N LEU A 33 -8.75 -13.68 -2.32
CA LEU A 33 -9.13 -14.75 -3.23
C LEU A 33 -8.69 -14.44 -4.67
N SER A 34 -8.85 -13.20 -5.13
CA SER A 34 -8.38 -12.77 -6.45
C SER A 34 -6.85 -12.90 -6.60
N VAL A 35 -6.08 -12.52 -5.58
CA VAL A 35 -4.62 -12.68 -5.59
C VAL A 35 -4.23 -14.17 -5.60
N ILE A 36 -4.91 -15.01 -4.82
CA ILE A 36 -4.66 -16.46 -4.80
C ILE A 36 -4.96 -17.08 -6.17
N GLU A 37 -6.07 -16.70 -6.81
CA GLU A 37 -6.42 -17.15 -8.16
C GLU A 37 -5.33 -16.77 -9.17
N GLU A 38 -4.79 -15.55 -9.08
CA GLU A 38 -3.67 -15.14 -9.92
C GLU A 38 -2.41 -15.99 -9.65
N MET A 39 -2.08 -16.22 -8.38
CA MET A 39 -0.93 -17.06 -7.99
C MET A 39 -1.06 -18.51 -8.49
N MET A 40 -2.26 -19.08 -8.47
CA MET A 40 -2.52 -20.43 -9.00
C MET A 40 -2.25 -20.53 -10.51
N ASN A 41 -2.33 -19.42 -11.24
CA ASN A 41 -2.05 -19.36 -12.66
C ASN A 41 -0.56 -19.10 -12.99
N MET A 42 0.32 -18.95 -11.98
CA MET A 42 1.75 -18.76 -12.18
C MET A 42 2.48 -20.11 -12.24
N PRO A 43 3.10 -20.49 -13.38
CA PRO A 43 3.78 -21.78 -13.52
C PRO A 43 4.89 -22.00 -12.48
N ASP A 44 5.62 -20.95 -12.11
CA ASP A 44 6.69 -21.01 -11.12
C ASP A 44 6.22 -21.31 -9.68
N LEU A 45 4.91 -21.25 -9.42
CA LEU A 45 4.31 -21.54 -8.11
C LEU A 45 3.55 -22.87 -8.10
N SER A 46 3.53 -23.64 -9.21
CA SER A 46 2.69 -24.83 -9.36
C SER A 46 2.98 -25.96 -8.36
N ASP A 47 4.22 -26.04 -7.88
CA ASP A 47 4.66 -27.08 -6.94
C ASP A 47 4.45 -26.66 -5.46
N LEU A 48 3.90 -25.47 -5.23
CA LEU A 48 3.66 -24.92 -3.89
C LEU A 48 2.18 -25.10 -3.50
N HIS A 49 1.94 -25.18 -2.18
CA HIS A 49 0.59 -25.30 -1.61
C HIS A 49 -0.17 -23.96 -1.63
N VAL A 50 -0.46 -23.44 -2.83
CA VAL A 50 -1.13 -22.14 -3.04
C VAL A 50 -2.59 -22.20 -2.57
N GLU A 51 -3.29 -23.32 -2.75
CA GLU A 51 -4.69 -23.47 -2.33
C GLU A 51 -4.87 -23.30 -0.81
N GLY A 52 -3.87 -23.70 -0.02
CA GLY A 52 -3.87 -23.57 1.43
C GLY A 52 -3.86 -22.12 1.93
N LEU A 53 -3.46 -21.16 1.09
CA LEU A 53 -3.42 -19.73 1.45
C LEU A 53 -4.82 -19.18 1.78
N SER A 54 -5.87 -19.73 1.17
CA SER A 54 -7.27 -19.34 1.41
C SER A 54 -7.73 -19.58 2.85
N GLN A 55 -7.05 -20.46 3.58
CA GLN A 55 -7.37 -20.80 4.96
C GLN A 55 -6.66 -19.90 5.99
N ILE A 56 -5.74 -19.04 5.54
CA ILE A 56 -4.99 -18.15 6.43
C ILE A 56 -5.91 -17.01 6.89
N PRO A 57 -6.08 -16.80 8.21
CA PRO A 57 -6.86 -15.67 8.71
C PRO A 57 -6.27 -14.33 8.28
N LEU A 58 -7.13 -13.45 7.78
CA LEU A 58 -6.76 -12.09 7.40
C LEU A 58 -7.10 -11.10 8.52
N GLY A 59 -6.25 -10.10 8.68
CA GLY A 59 -6.38 -9.09 9.72
C GLY A 59 -5.94 -7.71 9.25
N LYS A 60 -6.01 -6.76 10.18
CA LYS A 60 -5.60 -5.38 9.94
C LYS A 60 -4.52 -4.99 10.93
N LEU A 61 -3.48 -4.32 10.43
CA LEU A 61 -2.50 -3.67 11.30
C LEU A 61 -3.15 -2.52 12.08
N ARG A 62 -2.47 -2.08 13.15
CA ARG A 62 -2.86 -0.84 13.84
C ARG A 62 -2.82 0.33 12.88
N ILE A 63 -3.82 1.20 12.94
CA ILE A 63 -3.99 2.35 12.03
C ILE A 63 -2.82 3.34 12.02
N ASN A 64 -2.03 3.38 13.10
CA ASN A 64 -0.87 4.24 13.27
C ASN A 64 0.47 3.56 12.91
N ALA A 65 0.45 2.39 12.29
CA ALA A 65 1.65 1.69 11.85
C ALA A 65 2.26 2.37 10.62
N VAL A 66 3.31 3.16 10.79
CA VAL A 66 3.91 3.96 9.68
C VAL A 66 5.00 3.22 8.89
N ARG A 67 5.54 2.13 9.45
CA ARG A 67 6.70 1.41 8.87
C ARG A 67 6.39 0.02 8.34
N LEU A 68 5.24 -0.53 8.72
CA LEU A 68 4.85 -1.89 8.39
C LEU A 68 3.54 -1.80 7.62
N HIS A 69 3.56 -2.24 6.36
CA HIS A 69 2.40 -2.13 5.46
C HIS A 69 1.59 -3.42 5.40
N ALA A 70 2.27 -4.55 5.56
CA ALA A 70 1.69 -5.86 5.73
C ALA A 70 2.62 -6.73 6.58
N VAL A 71 2.12 -7.86 7.08
CA VAL A 71 2.95 -8.86 7.76
C VAL A 71 2.28 -10.23 7.81
N CYS A 72 3.03 -11.25 7.46
CA CYS A 72 2.77 -12.65 7.70
C CYS A 72 3.28 -13.03 9.11
N ARG A 73 2.38 -13.51 9.97
CA ARG A 73 2.70 -13.90 11.34
C ARG A 73 2.57 -15.40 11.49
N TYR A 74 3.65 -16.05 11.91
CA TYR A 74 3.64 -17.49 12.17
C TYR A 74 3.00 -17.84 13.52
N LYS A 75 2.55 -19.09 13.63
CA LYS A 75 2.07 -19.69 14.89
C LYS A 75 3.20 -19.73 15.92
N LYS A 76 2.84 -19.69 17.21
CA LYS A 76 3.83 -19.70 18.30
C LYS A 76 4.68 -20.98 18.22
N GLY A 77 6.00 -20.84 18.25
CA GLY A 77 6.95 -21.96 18.21
C GLY A 77 7.54 -22.22 16.82
N VAL A 78 6.89 -21.75 15.75
CA VAL A 78 7.41 -21.81 14.39
C VAL A 78 8.60 -20.85 14.25
N LYS A 79 9.71 -21.36 13.75
CA LYS A 79 10.91 -20.60 13.39
C LYS A 79 10.99 -20.44 11.88
N LYS A 80 11.57 -19.34 11.42
CA LYS A 80 11.80 -19.08 9.98
C LYS A 80 12.70 -20.11 9.28
N THR A 81 13.43 -20.90 10.06
CA THR A 81 14.31 -22.00 9.60
C THR A 81 13.57 -23.32 9.44
N ASP A 82 12.33 -23.40 9.92
CA ASP A 82 11.51 -24.60 9.77
C ASP A 82 10.99 -24.69 8.33
N GLU A 83 10.43 -25.84 7.97
CA GLU A 83 9.64 -25.97 6.75
C GLU A 83 8.33 -25.21 6.94
N ILE A 84 8.22 -24.07 6.27
CA ILE A 84 7.07 -23.16 6.39
C ILE A 84 6.06 -23.50 5.30
N SER A 85 4.81 -23.67 5.71
CA SER A 85 3.65 -23.82 4.84
C SER A 85 2.52 -22.90 5.31
N PRO A 86 1.40 -22.78 4.56
CA PRO A 86 0.23 -22.03 5.01
C PRO A 86 -0.24 -22.42 6.42
N ASP A 87 -0.13 -23.70 6.79
CA ASP A 87 -0.51 -24.19 8.13
C ASP A 87 0.39 -23.66 9.25
N SER A 88 1.60 -23.22 8.94
CA SER A 88 2.51 -22.58 9.90
C SER A 88 2.11 -21.12 10.19
N VAL A 89 1.21 -20.54 9.39
CA VAL A 89 0.79 -19.14 9.50
C VAL A 89 -0.40 -19.00 10.45
N ARG A 90 -0.32 -17.98 11.32
CA ARG A 90 -1.39 -17.60 12.25
C ARG A 90 -2.34 -16.60 11.60
N CYS A 91 -1.80 -15.57 10.96
CA CYS A 91 -2.57 -14.57 10.21
C CYS A 91 -1.67 -13.75 9.29
N ILE A 92 -2.30 -13.11 8.29
CA ILE A 92 -1.70 -12.04 7.48
C ILE A 92 -2.45 -10.75 7.78
N ASP A 93 -1.74 -9.73 8.26
CA ASP A 93 -2.34 -8.41 8.52
C ASP A 93 -1.94 -7.41 7.44
N ILE A 94 -2.91 -6.70 6.86
CA ILE A 94 -2.67 -5.58 5.92
C ILE A 94 -2.93 -4.24 6.62
N HIS A 95 -2.19 -3.20 6.24
CA HIS A 95 -2.44 -1.86 6.75
C HIS A 95 -3.83 -1.36 6.29
N PRO A 96 -4.73 -0.96 7.20
CA PRO A 96 -6.11 -0.60 6.84
C PRO A 96 -6.21 0.57 5.85
N ARG A 97 -5.24 1.49 5.84
CA ARG A 97 -5.17 2.60 4.86
C ARG A 97 -4.80 2.17 3.43
N ALA A 98 -4.34 0.94 3.22
CA ALA A 98 -4.14 0.40 1.88
C ALA A 98 -5.45 -0.15 1.27
N LEU A 99 -6.50 -0.33 2.10
CA LEU A 99 -7.76 -0.96 1.72
C LEU A 99 -8.77 0.11 1.25
N ASN A 100 -8.46 0.75 0.12
CA ASN A 100 -9.34 1.66 -0.61
C ASN A 100 -8.86 1.77 -2.06
N ASP A 101 -9.66 2.38 -2.93
CA ASP A 101 -9.41 2.44 -4.38
C ASP A 101 -8.06 3.07 -4.75
N GLN A 102 -7.60 4.05 -3.96
CA GLN A 102 -6.31 4.71 -4.22
C GLN A 102 -5.13 3.74 -4.09
N TRP A 103 -5.23 2.77 -3.18
CA TRP A 103 -4.14 1.86 -2.82
C TRP A 103 -4.44 0.40 -3.12
N SER A 104 -5.55 0.09 -3.79
CA SER A 104 -6.02 -1.28 -4.06
C SER A 104 -4.96 -2.12 -4.78
N ARG A 105 -4.38 -1.60 -5.87
CA ARG A 105 -3.26 -2.23 -6.59
C ARG A 105 -2.08 -2.57 -5.68
N TYR A 106 -1.75 -1.66 -4.75
CA TYR A 106 -0.70 -1.90 -3.77
C TYR A 106 -1.08 -2.93 -2.72
N ALA A 107 -2.35 -2.96 -2.28
CA ALA A 107 -2.86 -3.98 -1.37
C ALA A 107 -2.78 -5.39 -1.96
N ASN A 108 -3.08 -5.54 -3.27
CA ASN A 108 -2.93 -6.82 -3.97
C ASN A 108 -1.46 -7.29 -3.93
N PHE A 109 -0.53 -6.38 -4.27
CA PHE A 109 0.90 -6.67 -4.19
C PHE A 109 1.35 -7.02 -2.77
N LEU A 110 0.85 -6.33 -1.74
CA LEU A 110 1.15 -6.65 -0.35
C LEU A 110 0.67 -8.06 0.03
N LEU A 111 -0.54 -8.45 -0.36
CA LEU A 111 -1.04 -9.80 -0.13
C LEU A 111 -0.17 -10.85 -0.83
N PHE A 112 0.15 -10.65 -2.10
CA PHE A 112 1.06 -11.51 -2.85
C PHE A 112 2.41 -11.67 -2.13
N HIS A 113 3.01 -10.56 -1.68
CA HIS A 113 4.26 -10.56 -0.93
C HIS A 113 4.17 -11.39 0.36
N GLU A 114 3.11 -11.21 1.15
CA GLU A 114 2.92 -11.97 2.39
C GLU A 114 2.57 -13.44 2.15
N PHE A 115 1.93 -13.76 1.03
CA PHE A 115 1.70 -15.14 0.62
C PHE A 115 2.99 -15.85 0.23
N LEU A 116 3.95 -15.20 -0.42
CA LEU A 116 5.28 -15.79 -0.61
C LEU A 116 5.94 -16.12 0.73
N HIS A 117 5.78 -15.28 1.76
CA HIS A 117 6.22 -15.62 3.10
C HIS A 117 5.47 -16.81 3.72
N ALA A 118 4.19 -16.97 3.41
CA ALA A 118 3.36 -18.10 3.84
C ALA A 118 3.70 -19.42 3.13
N LEU A 119 4.17 -19.35 1.87
CA LEU A 119 4.69 -20.47 1.09
C LEU A 119 6.14 -20.84 1.43
N GLY A 120 6.72 -20.17 2.43
CA GLY A 120 7.98 -20.54 3.05
C GLY A 120 9.21 -19.76 2.61
N PHE A 121 9.04 -18.74 1.78
CA PHE A 121 10.11 -17.81 1.44
C PHE A 121 10.25 -16.73 2.52
N SER A 122 10.72 -17.12 3.72
CA SER A 122 10.69 -16.28 4.94
C SER A 122 11.66 -15.09 4.97
N ASN A 123 12.63 -15.07 4.05
CA ASN A 123 13.64 -14.02 3.89
C ASN A 123 13.60 -13.45 2.46
N HIS A 124 13.90 -12.16 2.32
CA HIS A 124 13.97 -11.46 1.02
C HIS A 124 15.22 -11.78 0.19
N GLY A 125 15.61 -13.06 0.12
CA GLY A 125 16.75 -13.55 -0.65
C GLY A 125 16.50 -13.59 -2.17
N LYS A 126 17.48 -14.11 -2.93
CA LYS A 126 17.43 -14.15 -4.40
C LYS A 126 16.15 -14.83 -4.92
N GLU A 127 15.79 -15.98 -4.35
CA GLU A 127 14.61 -16.73 -4.79
C GLU A 127 13.31 -16.00 -4.46
N PHE A 128 13.19 -15.44 -3.25
CA PHE A 128 12.06 -14.59 -2.89
C PHE A 128 11.91 -13.44 -3.89
N ARG A 129 13.00 -12.73 -4.22
CA ARG A 129 12.96 -11.61 -5.17
C ARG A 129 12.62 -12.05 -6.58
N ARG A 130 13.02 -13.25 -6.99
CA ARG A 130 12.65 -13.85 -8.28
C ARG A 130 11.14 -14.07 -8.34
N LEU A 131 10.56 -14.68 -7.32
CA LEU A 131 9.12 -14.94 -7.23
C LEU A 131 8.30 -13.66 -7.05
N GLU A 132 8.76 -12.73 -6.20
CA GLU A 132 8.14 -11.42 -6.02
C GLU A 132 8.07 -10.65 -7.35
N ALA A 133 9.09 -10.83 -8.21
CA ALA A 133 9.11 -10.26 -9.54
C ALA A 133 8.18 -10.95 -10.54
N LEU A 134 7.41 -11.98 -10.17
CA LEU A 134 6.35 -12.53 -11.04
C LEU A 134 5.08 -11.69 -11.01
N TRP A 135 4.89 -10.83 -10.00
CA TRP A 135 3.76 -9.91 -9.96
C TRP A 135 3.75 -9.01 -11.19
N HIS A 136 2.64 -9.02 -11.92
CA HIS A 136 2.51 -8.37 -13.23
C HIS A 136 2.50 -6.84 -13.13
N ASP A 137 1.91 -6.30 -12.06
CA ASP A 137 1.81 -4.86 -11.83
C ASP A 137 3.10 -4.30 -11.22
N ARG A 138 4.04 -3.92 -12.09
CA ARG A 138 5.34 -3.34 -11.69
C ARG A 138 5.20 -2.03 -10.92
N GLU A 139 4.20 -1.23 -11.25
CA GLU A 139 4.00 0.04 -10.59
C GLU A 139 3.57 -0.19 -9.13
N ALA A 140 2.67 -1.16 -8.89
CA ALA A 140 2.29 -1.55 -7.54
C ALA A 140 3.50 -1.97 -6.68
N CYS A 141 4.47 -2.69 -7.24
CA CYS A 141 5.69 -3.06 -6.53
C CYS A 141 6.49 -1.85 -6.03
N GLU A 142 6.40 -0.71 -6.72
CA GLU A 142 7.15 0.52 -6.39
C GLU A 142 6.36 1.49 -5.48
N MET A 143 5.05 1.29 -5.32
CA MET A 143 4.16 2.16 -4.54
C MET A 143 4.51 2.24 -3.04
N GLY A 144 5.32 1.31 -2.51
CA GLY A 144 5.67 1.28 -1.09
C GLY A 144 6.35 2.55 -0.56
N ARG A 145 7.13 3.25 -1.39
CA ARG A 145 7.73 4.54 -0.99
C ARG A 145 6.67 5.63 -0.85
N SER A 146 5.74 5.71 -1.80
CA SER A 146 4.63 6.66 -1.81
C SER A 146 3.69 6.39 -0.65
N PHE A 147 3.35 5.12 -0.39
CA PHE A 147 2.51 4.73 0.75
C PHE A 147 3.17 5.06 2.10
N SER A 148 4.48 4.79 2.26
CA SER A 148 5.23 5.20 3.45
C SER A 148 5.19 6.72 3.66
N SER A 149 5.29 7.49 2.58
CA SER A 149 5.21 8.95 2.62
C SER A 149 3.82 9.41 3.06
N TYR A 150 2.79 8.86 2.45
CA TYR A 150 1.38 9.09 2.80
C TYR A 150 1.11 8.83 4.29
N LEU A 151 1.51 7.66 4.81
CA LEU A 151 1.33 7.31 6.22
C LEU A 151 2.11 8.25 7.15
N ARG A 152 3.33 8.65 6.79
CA ARG A 152 4.13 9.61 7.58
C ARG A 152 3.48 10.98 7.63
N ASN A 153 2.90 11.43 6.53
CA ASN A 153 2.25 12.73 6.45
C ASN A 153 0.96 12.75 7.26
N LEU A 154 0.14 11.69 7.18
CA LEU A 154 -1.05 11.56 8.03
C LEU A 154 -0.72 11.57 9.53
N ASN A 155 0.40 10.97 9.93
CA ASN A 155 0.84 10.92 11.32
C ASN A 155 1.72 12.11 11.73
N ALA A 156 1.96 13.07 10.83
CA ALA A 156 2.81 14.21 11.10
C ALA A 156 2.10 15.19 12.04
N ARG A 157 2.77 15.53 13.15
CA ARG A 157 2.33 16.56 14.09
C ARG A 157 3.27 17.76 14.10
N TRP A 158 4.45 17.57 13.52
CA TRP A 158 5.56 18.51 13.52
C TRP A 158 6.24 18.48 12.14
N LEU A 159 6.65 19.65 11.69
CA LEU A 159 7.64 19.83 10.64
C LEU A 159 8.95 20.24 11.30
N TRP A 160 10.01 19.52 10.99
CA TRP A 160 11.37 20.00 11.28
C TRP A 160 11.83 20.78 10.08
N VAL A 161 12.03 22.08 10.26
CA VAL A 161 12.35 23.02 9.18
C VAL A 161 13.77 23.55 9.36
N CYS A 162 14.54 23.61 8.28
CA CYS A 162 15.82 24.31 8.30
C CYS A 162 15.59 25.81 8.16
N PRO A 163 16.02 26.65 9.10
CA PRO A 163 15.81 28.10 9.01
C PRO A 163 16.63 28.76 7.89
N SER A 164 17.60 28.06 7.28
CA SER A 164 18.47 28.62 6.23
C SER A 164 18.07 28.21 4.81
N CYS A 165 17.55 27.00 4.61
CA CYS A 165 17.22 26.49 3.28
C CYS A 165 15.77 26.00 3.13
N ASP A 166 14.93 26.23 4.14
CA ASP A 166 13.51 25.82 4.20
C ASP A 166 13.23 24.33 3.97
N MET A 167 14.25 23.45 4.00
CA MET A 167 14.06 22.00 3.90
C MET A 167 13.17 21.50 5.05
N LYS A 168 12.12 20.73 4.71
CA LYS A 168 11.09 20.26 5.66
C LYS A 168 11.13 18.75 5.83
N HIS A 169 10.93 18.30 7.06
CA HIS A 169 10.80 16.88 7.37
C HIS A 169 9.57 16.64 8.26
N THR A 170 8.60 15.88 7.76
CA THR A 170 7.38 15.51 8.49
C THR A 170 7.66 14.50 9.59
N ARG A 171 7.23 14.80 10.81
CA ARG A 171 7.51 14.00 12.02
C ARG A 171 6.34 13.98 12.98
N SER A 172 6.21 12.87 13.69
CA SER A 172 5.21 12.73 14.77
C SER A 172 5.64 13.40 16.08
N LYS A 173 6.93 13.74 16.22
CA LYS A 173 7.53 14.32 17.43
C LYS A 173 8.38 15.54 17.09
N ARG A 174 8.58 16.41 18.08
CA ARG A 174 9.53 17.53 18.03
C ARG A 174 10.98 17.04 17.89
N SER A 175 11.79 17.87 17.27
CA SER A 175 13.24 17.76 17.15
C SER A 175 13.91 18.16 18.48
N ASN A 176 13.33 19.15 19.18
CA ASN A 176 13.90 19.78 20.39
C ASN A 176 15.35 20.24 20.18
N GLY A 177 15.67 20.74 18.99
CA GLY A 177 17.00 21.24 18.61
C GLY A 177 18.08 20.17 18.43
N ARG A 178 17.73 18.88 18.51
CA ARG A 178 18.72 17.77 18.46
C ARG A 178 19.21 17.45 17.06
N TYR A 179 18.42 17.81 16.04
CA TYR A 179 18.69 17.45 14.66
C TYR A 179 19.18 18.66 13.87
N ARG A 180 20.10 18.42 12.95
CA ARG A 180 20.68 19.44 12.07
C ARG A 180 20.30 19.16 10.62
N CYS A 181 20.13 20.23 9.84
CA CYS A 181 20.01 20.13 8.40
C CYS A 181 21.27 19.50 7.81
N ARG A 182 21.13 18.51 6.93
CA ARG A 182 22.29 17.84 6.30
C ARG A 182 23.07 18.75 5.35
N LEU A 183 22.42 19.77 4.79
CA LEU A 183 23.04 20.71 3.85
C LEU A 183 23.65 21.91 4.59
N CYS A 184 22.91 22.54 5.49
CA CYS A 184 23.33 23.79 6.14
C CYS A 184 24.01 23.58 7.50
N LEU A 185 23.94 22.36 8.06
CA LEU A 185 24.43 22.01 9.41
C LEU A 185 23.83 22.82 10.58
N ARG A 186 22.81 23.64 10.30
CA ARG A 186 22.05 24.41 11.30
C ARG A 186 21.03 23.53 12.03
N PRO A 187 20.77 23.77 13.33
CA PRO A 187 19.69 23.10 14.05
C PRO A 187 18.33 23.31 13.37
N LEU A 188 17.52 22.25 13.32
CA LEU A 188 16.17 22.30 12.77
C LEU A 188 15.19 22.87 13.81
N ILE A 189 14.32 23.78 13.36
CA ILE A 189 13.25 24.36 14.17
C ILE A 189 11.98 23.52 14.06
N ASP A 190 11.20 23.48 15.14
CA ASP A 190 9.95 22.74 15.23
C ASP A 190 8.75 23.63 14.89
N VAL A 191 8.03 23.31 13.82
CA VAL A 191 6.77 23.95 13.44
C VAL A 191 5.64 22.95 13.62
N LYS A 192 4.57 23.31 14.34
CA LYS A 192 3.42 22.42 14.54
C LYS A 192 2.64 22.33 13.23
N VAL A 193 2.25 21.12 12.82
CA VAL A 193 1.33 20.95 11.68
C VAL A 193 -0.06 21.36 12.16
N GLU A 194 -0.66 22.34 11.50
CA GLU A 194 -2.08 22.63 11.67
C GLU A 194 -2.85 21.51 10.96
N LEU A 195 -3.60 20.72 11.74
CA LEU A 195 -4.48 19.72 11.17
C LEU A 195 -5.68 20.48 10.62
N HIS A 196 -5.85 20.51 9.30
CA HIS A 196 -7.16 20.77 8.73
C HIS A 196 -7.98 19.50 8.95
N ASP A 197 -8.97 19.57 9.84
CA ASP A 197 -10.00 18.55 9.95
C ASP A 197 -10.71 18.47 8.59
N SER A 198 -10.60 17.33 7.92
CA SER A 198 -11.31 16.98 6.69
C SER A 198 -11.89 15.59 6.86
#